data_AF-A0A964VJ68-F1
#
_entry.id   AF-A0A964VJ68-F1
#
_cell.length_a   1.000
_cell.length_b   1.000
_cell.length_c   1.000
_cell.angle_alpha   90.00
_cell.angle_beta   90.00
_cell.angle_gamma   90.00
#
_symmetry.space_group_name_H-M   'P 1'
#
loop_
_entity.id
_entity.type
_entity.pdbx_description
1 polymer ?
#
loop_
_entity_poly.entity_id
_entity_poly.type
_entity_poly.pdbx_seq_one_letter_code
_entity_poly.pdbx_strand_id
1 'polypeptide(L)'
;MAVLSTAALWKLLVFGALVVTPAAVVVVANYHTFVGVHEVEACNRCHVMRPMVVDMMDPKSDALAARHFKNRWIPKDQCYACHSDYGLSGDLAAKMEGFRHLARYTTRTYTEPIQYHGVFNNNNCMNCHANMPAFEAVPWHHTVKVSLGKNETSCLSCHGLAHPTRAARTPGSSDYNRLVGEEP
;
A
#
# COMPACT_ATOMS: atom_id res chain seq x y z
N MET A 1 56.66 17.36 8.85
CA MET A 1 55.27 16.99 9.20
C MET A 1 54.53 18.26 9.58
N ALA A 2 53.53 18.68 8.81
CA ALA A 2 52.75 19.87 9.15
C ALA A 2 51.82 19.54 10.32
N VAL A 3 51.97 20.26 11.43
CA VAL A 3 51.10 20.11 12.61
C VAL A 3 49.93 21.06 12.46
N LEU A 4 48.71 20.53 12.29
CA LEU A 4 47.50 21.34 12.26
C LEU A 4 47.29 22.01 13.63
N SER A 5 46.94 23.30 13.61
CA SER A 5 46.52 23.99 14.84
C SER A 5 45.16 23.47 15.30
N THR A 6 44.91 23.55 16.61
CA THR A 6 43.63 23.17 17.22
C THR A 6 42.46 23.89 16.55
N ALA A 7 42.62 25.17 16.23
CA ALA A 7 41.59 25.96 15.54
C ALA A 7 41.34 25.48 14.10
N ALA A 8 42.37 25.05 13.38
CA ALA A 8 42.23 24.51 12.03
C ALA A 8 41.56 23.12 12.06
N LEU A 9 41.89 22.28 13.05
CA LEU A 9 41.22 21.00 13.28
C LEU A 9 39.72 21.19 13.57
N TRP A 10 39.36 22.11 14.47
CA TRP A 10 37.96 22.41 14.79
C TRP A 10 37.17 22.92 13.59
N LYS A 11 37.76 23.79 12.76
CA LYS A 11 37.11 24.27 11.53
C LYS A 11 36.86 23.14 10.53
N LEU A 12 37.81 22.21 10.37
CA LEU A 12 37.64 21.04 9.51
C LEU A 12 36.57 20.08 10.04
N LEU A 13 36.52 19.86 11.36
CA LEU A 13 35.47 19.04 11.98
C LEU A 13 34.08 19.64 11.79
N VAL A 14 33.94 20.96 12.00
CA VAL A 14 32.67 21.66 11.79
C VAL A 14 32.25 21.62 10.32
N PHE A 15 33.19 21.85 9.40
CA PHE A 15 32.92 21.76 7.95
C PHE A 15 32.51 20.34 7.54
N GLY A 16 33.22 19.32 8.03
CA GLY A 16 32.86 17.92 7.81
C GLY A 16 31.47 17.60 8.38
N ALA A 17 31.18 18.03 9.60
CA ALA A 17 29.88 17.83 10.24
C ALA A 17 28.74 18.52 9.46
N LEU A 18 28.98 19.70 8.89
CA LEU A 18 28.00 20.45 8.10
C LEU A 18 27.60 19.72 6.80
N VAL A 19 28.47 18.88 6.25
CA VAL A 19 28.18 18.07 5.06
C VAL A 19 27.63 16.70 5.45
N VAL A 20 28.28 16.01 6.40
CA VAL A 20 27.94 14.64 6.79
C VAL A 20 26.60 14.58 7.52
N THR A 21 26.30 15.54 8.40
CA THR A 21 25.08 15.48 9.22
C THR A 21 23.82 15.61 8.36
N PRO A 22 23.65 16.60 7.47
CA PRO A 22 22.47 16.67 6.62
C PRO A 22 22.35 15.46 5.69
N ALA A 23 23.46 14.96 5.13
CA ALA A 23 23.47 13.78 4.29
C ALA A 23 22.98 12.54 5.06
N ALA A 24 23.47 12.32 6.28
CA ALA A 24 23.03 11.23 7.14
C ALA A 24 21.54 11.35 7.50
N VAL A 25 21.07 12.56 7.84
CA VAL A 25 19.65 12.81 8.13
C VAL A 25 18.77 12.48 6.92
N VAL A 26 19.16 12.90 5.72
CA VAL A 26 18.44 12.58 4.49
C VAL A 26 18.38 11.07 4.27
N VAL A 27 19.48 10.35 4.42
CA VAL A 27 19.51 8.89 4.26
C VAL A 27 18.59 8.19 5.27
N VAL A 28 18.71 8.55 6.55
CA VAL A 28 17.90 7.95 7.62
C VAL A 28 16.40 8.27 7.44
N ALA A 29 16.06 9.51 7.11
CA ALA A 29 14.66 9.89 6.87
C ALA A 29 14.05 9.16 5.67
N ASN A 30 14.80 9.03 4.57
CA ASN A 30 14.37 8.26 3.40
C ASN A 30 14.23 6.78 3.73
N TYR A 31 15.14 6.20 4.52
CA TYR A 31 15.04 4.82 4.96
C TYR A 31 13.78 4.57 5.78
N HIS A 32 13.49 5.39 6.79
CA HIS A 32 12.28 5.26 7.59
C HIS A 32 11.01 5.42 6.75
N THR A 33 11.00 6.35 5.80
CA THR A 33 9.88 6.51 4.87
C THR A 33 9.73 5.26 3.98
N PHE A 34 10.83 4.79 3.39
CA PHE A 34 10.84 3.62 2.50
C PHE A 34 10.46 2.32 3.20
N VAL A 35 10.74 2.21 4.51
CA VAL A 35 10.27 1.09 5.32
C VAL A 35 8.80 1.31 5.67
N GLY A 36 8.39 2.44 6.26
CA GLY A 36 7.02 2.61 6.76
C GLY A 36 5.90 2.67 5.71
N VAL A 37 6.20 2.85 4.41
CA VAL A 37 5.17 2.97 3.35
C VAL A 37 4.32 1.71 3.12
N HIS A 38 4.69 0.56 3.69
CA HIS A 38 3.84 -0.65 3.63
C HIS A 38 2.78 -0.71 4.74
N GLU A 39 2.87 0.16 5.75
CA GLU A 39 1.94 0.17 6.88
C GLU A 39 0.60 0.80 6.49
N VAL A 40 -0.49 0.28 7.07
CA VAL A 40 -1.84 0.82 6.87
C VAL A 40 -1.92 2.30 7.28
N GLU A 41 -1.22 2.68 8.35
CA GLU A 41 -1.14 4.06 8.84
C GLU A 41 -0.58 5.01 7.78
N ALA A 42 0.43 4.58 7.02
CA ALA A 42 1.01 5.38 5.94
C ALA A 42 0.00 5.60 4.81
N CYS A 43 -0.76 4.58 4.44
CA CYS A 43 -1.84 4.69 3.45
C CYS A 43 -2.97 5.61 3.95
N ASN A 44 -3.33 5.54 5.23
CA ASN A 44 -4.44 6.29 5.82
C ASN A 44 -4.20 7.81 5.93
N ARG A 45 -2.95 8.26 5.77
CA ARG A 45 -2.59 9.69 5.82
C ARG A 45 -3.08 10.50 4.63
N CYS A 46 -3.40 9.86 3.51
CA CYS A 46 -3.96 10.53 2.33
C CYS A 46 -5.49 10.46 2.36
N HIS A 47 -6.20 11.59 2.28
CA HIS A 47 -7.67 11.57 2.35
C HIS A 47 -8.31 10.66 1.28
N VAL A 48 -7.76 10.64 0.07
CA VAL A 48 -8.23 9.79 -1.05
C VAL A 48 -8.17 8.29 -0.75
N MET A 49 -7.35 7.88 0.22
CA MET A 49 -7.21 6.47 0.63
C MET A 49 -8.14 6.10 1.80
N ARG A 50 -8.66 7.08 2.55
CA ARG A 50 -9.51 6.82 3.71
C ARG A 50 -10.71 5.93 3.41
N PRO A 51 -11.45 6.08 2.29
CA PRO A 51 -12.57 5.20 1.98
C PRO A 51 -12.23 3.72 1.94
N MET A 52 -11.00 3.36 1.58
CA MET A 52 -10.54 1.98 1.56
C MET A 52 -10.10 1.52 2.95
N VAL A 53 -9.43 2.37 3.72
CA VAL A 53 -8.92 2.05 5.06
C VAL A 53 -10.07 1.95 6.07
N VAL A 54 -10.97 2.93 6.09
CA VAL A 54 -12.13 2.97 6.99
C VAL A 54 -13.03 1.76 6.74
N ASP A 55 -13.33 1.44 5.48
CA ASP A 55 -14.11 0.25 5.15
C ASP A 55 -13.41 -1.06 5.56
N MET A 56 -12.09 -1.17 5.32
CA MET A 56 -11.32 -2.33 5.76
C MET A 56 -11.38 -2.52 7.29
N MET A 57 -11.41 -1.44 8.05
CA MET A 57 -11.48 -1.48 9.52
C MET A 57 -12.91 -1.62 10.06
N ASP A 58 -13.94 -1.43 9.23
CA ASP A 58 -15.34 -1.54 9.64
C ASP A 58 -15.72 -3.01 9.91
N PRO A 59 -16.05 -3.40 11.16
CA PRO A 59 -16.41 -4.79 11.49
C PRO A 59 -17.67 -5.26 10.77
N LYS A 60 -18.54 -4.33 10.34
CA LYS A 60 -19.79 -4.61 9.61
C LYS A 60 -19.58 -4.70 8.10
N SER A 61 -18.43 -4.28 7.57
CA SER A 61 -18.17 -4.37 6.14
C SER A 61 -17.92 -5.81 5.71
N ASP A 62 -18.54 -6.19 4.59
CA ASP A 62 -18.34 -7.48 3.94
C ASP A 62 -17.41 -7.41 2.72
N ALA A 63 -16.78 -6.25 2.49
CA ALA A 63 -15.75 -6.11 1.48
C ALA A 63 -14.60 -7.11 1.75
N LEU A 64 -13.93 -7.57 0.69
CA LEU A 64 -12.89 -8.59 0.82
C LEU A 64 -11.78 -8.14 1.77
N ALA A 65 -11.34 -6.87 1.69
CA ALA A 65 -10.33 -6.33 2.58
C ALA A 65 -10.79 -6.34 4.04
N ALA A 66 -12.04 -5.93 4.30
CA ALA A 66 -12.60 -5.95 5.64
C ALA A 66 -12.67 -7.36 6.23
N ARG A 67 -13.04 -8.36 5.42
CA ARG A 67 -13.04 -9.77 5.82
C ARG A 67 -11.63 -10.26 6.17
N HIS A 68 -10.60 -9.90 5.40
CA HIS A 68 -9.22 -10.28 5.70
C HIS A 68 -8.70 -9.59 6.97
N PHE A 69 -9.09 -8.33 7.17
CA PHE A 69 -8.70 -7.55 8.34
C PHE A 69 -9.37 -8.06 9.63
N LYS A 70 -10.72 -8.14 9.65
CA LYS A 70 -11.49 -8.50 10.85
C LYS A 70 -11.24 -9.93 11.32
N ASN A 71 -10.93 -10.85 10.41
CA ASN A 71 -10.57 -12.23 10.75
C ASN A 71 -9.06 -12.44 11.00
N ARG A 72 -8.24 -11.38 10.91
CA ARG A 72 -6.78 -11.44 11.05
C ARG A 72 -6.11 -12.47 10.15
N TRP A 73 -6.64 -12.69 8.94
CA TRP A 73 -6.03 -13.60 7.96
C TRP A 73 -4.73 -13.02 7.39
N ILE A 74 -4.59 -11.69 7.41
CA ILE A 74 -3.35 -10.99 7.09
C ILE A 74 -2.89 -10.25 8.35
N PRO A 75 -1.87 -10.76 9.07
CA PRO A 75 -1.52 -10.26 10.40
C PRO A 75 -0.81 -8.90 10.39
N LYS A 76 -0.10 -8.58 9.32
CA LYS A 76 0.65 -7.33 9.14
C LYS A 76 0.61 -6.90 7.67
N ASP A 77 0.95 -5.64 7.43
CA ASP A 77 1.13 -5.08 6.09
C ASP A 77 -0.13 -5.28 5.22
N GLN A 78 -1.32 -5.08 5.80
CA GLN A 78 -2.58 -5.58 5.24
C GLN A 78 -2.90 -5.04 3.84
N CYS A 79 -2.61 -3.77 3.58
CA CYS A 79 -2.73 -3.22 2.23
C CYS A 79 -1.64 -3.80 1.31
N TYR A 80 -0.41 -3.83 1.80
CA TYR A 80 0.76 -4.20 1.02
C TYR A 80 0.78 -5.67 0.61
N ALA A 81 0.23 -6.58 1.43
CA ALA A 81 0.11 -8.00 1.14
C ALA A 81 -0.71 -8.30 -0.13
N CYS A 82 -1.65 -7.40 -0.49
CA CYS A 82 -2.43 -7.51 -1.73
C CYS A 82 -1.94 -6.57 -2.83
N HIS A 83 -1.38 -5.42 -2.46
CA HIS A 83 -0.97 -4.35 -3.39
C HIS A 83 0.51 -4.35 -3.79
N SER A 84 1.32 -5.25 -3.22
CA SER A 84 2.68 -5.54 -3.67
C SER A 84 2.72 -6.92 -4.31
N ASP A 85 3.35 -7.02 -5.47
CA ASP A 85 3.65 -8.32 -6.07
C ASP A 85 4.74 -9.04 -5.26
N TYR A 86 4.70 -10.37 -5.25
CA TYR A 86 5.67 -11.14 -4.48
C TYR A 86 7.11 -10.96 -4.98
N GLY A 87 8.06 -10.89 -4.04
CA GLY A 87 9.49 -10.82 -4.31
C GLY A 87 10.05 -9.40 -4.41
N LEU A 88 11.37 -9.31 -4.49
CA LEU A 88 12.10 -8.03 -4.41
C LEU A 88 11.68 -7.02 -5.49
N SER A 89 11.43 -7.49 -6.71
CA SER A 89 11.00 -6.62 -7.81
C SER A 89 9.58 -6.09 -7.61
N GLY A 90 8.68 -6.91 -7.07
CA GLY A 90 7.31 -6.48 -6.76
C GLY A 90 7.31 -5.45 -5.63
N ASP A 91 8.12 -5.68 -4.59
CA ASP A 91 8.29 -4.73 -3.50
C ASP A 91 8.84 -3.38 -3.96
N LEU A 92 9.86 -3.39 -4.82
CA LEU A 92 10.41 -2.16 -5.35
C LEU A 92 9.38 -1.43 -6.23
N ALA A 93 8.65 -2.16 -7.08
CA ALA A 93 7.61 -1.59 -7.93
C ALA A 93 6.48 -0.95 -7.11
N ALA A 94 6.00 -1.62 -6.07
CA ALA A 94 4.98 -1.11 -5.16
C ALA A 94 5.41 0.19 -4.46
N LYS A 95 6.67 0.25 -4.01
CA LYS A 95 7.22 1.46 -3.38
C LYS A 95 7.37 2.63 -4.37
N MET A 96 7.86 2.35 -5.58
CA MET A 96 7.93 3.37 -6.64
C MET A 96 6.55 3.90 -7.02
N GLU A 97 5.53 3.02 -7.03
CA GLU A 97 4.14 3.40 -7.24
C GLU A 97 3.61 4.28 -6.09
N GLY A 98 3.98 3.99 -4.84
CA GLY A 98 3.69 4.85 -3.69
C GLY A 98 4.29 6.26 -3.82
N PHE A 99 5.53 6.39 -4.31
CA PHE A 99 6.13 7.70 -4.60
C PHE A 99 5.38 8.44 -5.72
N ARG A 100 4.92 7.72 -6.75
CA ARG A 100 4.08 8.30 -7.81
C ARG A 100 2.76 8.83 -7.23
N HIS A 101 2.12 8.09 -6.32
CA HIS A 101 0.91 8.53 -5.64
C HIS A 101 1.17 9.78 -4.80
N LEU A 102 2.27 9.81 -4.04
CA LEU A 102 2.68 10.98 -3.26
C LEU A 102 2.86 12.20 -4.16
N ALA A 103 3.58 12.06 -5.29
CA ALA A 103 3.78 13.15 -6.24
C ALA A 103 2.45 13.66 -6.83
N ARG A 104 1.52 12.77 -7.18
CA ARG A 104 0.20 13.17 -7.68
C ARG A 104 -0.63 13.86 -6.61
N TYR A 105 -0.58 13.35 -5.39
CA TYR A 105 -1.29 13.91 -4.24
C TYR A 105 -0.81 15.33 -3.93
N THR A 106 0.51 15.53 -3.84
CA THR A 106 1.11 16.84 -3.52
C THR A 106 0.88 17.87 -4.62
N THR A 107 0.93 17.45 -5.89
CA THR A 107 0.65 18.33 -7.05
C THR A 107 -0.83 18.49 -7.37
N ARG A 108 -1.74 17.79 -6.65
CA ARG A 108 -3.19 17.77 -6.90
C ARG A 108 -3.55 17.37 -8.33
N THR A 109 -2.79 16.46 -8.91
CA THR A 109 -2.98 15.95 -10.29
C THR A 109 -3.72 14.61 -10.33
N TYR A 110 -4.47 14.28 -9.28
CA TYR A 110 -5.33 13.10 -9.19
C TYR A 110 -6.81 13.48 -9.38
N THR A 111 -7.64 12.48 -9.65
CA THR A 111 -9.11 12.62 -9.74
C THR A 111 -9.79 11.64 -8.79
N GLU A 112 -10.82 12.11 -8.11
CA GLU A 112 -11.67 11.27 -7.26
C GLU A 112 -12.93 10.81 -8.02
N PRO A 113 -13.44 9.60 -7.74
CA PRO A 113 -12.84 8.58 -6.87
C PRO A 113 -11.63 7.92 -7.54
N ILE A 114 -10.58 7.65 -6.76
CA ILE A 114 -9.39 6.99 -7.30
C ILE A 114 -9.71 5.58 -7.82
N GLN A 115 -9.01 5.19 -8.87
CA GLN A 115 -9.20 3.93 -9.58
C GLN A 115 -7.88 3.16 -9.66
N TYR A 116 -7.97 1.85 -9.46
CA TYR A 116 -6.86 0.96 -9.76
C TYR A 116 -6.59 0.99 -11.28
N HIS A 117 -5.32 1.08 -11.65
CA HIS A 117 -4.88 1.07 -13.05
C HIS A 117 -4.17 -0.25 -13.35
N GLY A 118 -4.59 -0.93 -14.41
CA GLY A 118 -4.06 -2.23 -14.81
C GLY A 118 -4.96 -3.40 -14.39
N VAL A 119 -4.38 -4.61 -14.42
CA VAL A 119 -5.04 -5.87 -14.04
C VAL A 119 -4.45 -6.33 -12.72
N PHE A 120 -5.32 -6.64 -11.75
CA PHE A 120 -4.88 -7.15 -10.46
C PHE A 120 -4.22 -8.52 -10.63
N ASN A 121 -3.03 -8.69 -10.04
CA ASN A 121 -2.28 -9.93 -10.14
C ASN A 121 -2.86 -10.99 -9.20
N ASN A 122 -3.49 -12.03 -9.76
CA ASN A 122 -4.10 -13.10 -8.97
C ASN A 122 -3.07 -13.86 -8.13
N ASN A 123 -1.78 -13.83 -8.49
CA ASN A 123 -0.74 -14.45 -7.68
C ASN A 123 -0.67 -13.86 -6.26
N ASN A 124 -1.10 -12.59 -6.07
CA ASN A 124 -1.15 -11.98 -4.74
C ASN A 124 -2.21 -12.64 -3.86
N CYS A 125 -3.33 -13.11 -4.44
CA CYS A 125 -4.27 -13.98 -3.74
C CYS A 125 -3.65 -15.36 -3.46
N MET A 126 -2.99 -15.94 -4.47
CA MET A 126 -2.48 -17.31 -4.42
C MET A 126 -1.33 -17.50 -3.42
N ASN A 127 -0.64 -16.43 -3.01
CA ASN A 127 0.35 -16.49 -1.93
C ASN A 127 -0.19 -17.11 -0.63
N CYS A 128 -1.49 -16.92 -0.36
CA CYS A 128 -2.16 -17.53 0.78
C CYS A 128 -3.19 -18.59 0.35
N HIS A 129 -3.76 -18.48 -0.85
CA HIS A 129 -4.83 -19.37 -1.31
C HIS A 129 -4.37 -20.65 -2.02
N ALA A 130 -3.16 -20.67 -2.58
CA ALA A 130 -2.66 -21.84 -3.28
C ALA A 130 -2.61 -23.06 -2.36
N ASN A 131 -3.09 -24.20 -2.86
CA ASN A 131 -3.06 -25.49 -2.16
C ASN A 131 -3.82 -25.54 -0.83
N MET A 132 -4.63 -24.53 -0.51
CA MET A 132 -5.52 -24.60 0.64
C MET A 132 -6.63 -25.64 0.38
N PRO A 133 -6.96 -26.51 1.34
CA PRO A 133 -8.06 -27.48 1.16
C PRO A 133 -9.38 -26.82 0.72
N ALA A 134 -9.68 -25.63 1.26
CA ALA A 134 -10.86 -24.86 0.89
C ALA A 134 -10.82 -24.33 -0.55
N PHE A 135 -9.64 -24.03 -1.08
CA PHE A 135 -9.48 -23.62 -2.48
C PHE A 135 -9.66 -24.83 -3.41
N GLU A 136 -9.01 -25.95 -3.09
CA GLU A 136 -9.05 -27.19 -3.89
C GLU A 136 -10.45 -27.83 -3.92
N ALA A 137 -11.25 -27.62 -2.86
CA ALA A 137 -12.61 -28.14 -2.74
C ALA A 137 -13.63 -27.50 -3.69
N VAL A 138 -13.29 -26.38 -4.36
CA VAL A 138 -14.19 -25.69 -5.29
C VAL A 138 -13.83 -26.08 -6.74
N PRO A 139 -14.66 -26.88 -7.43
CA PRO A 139 -14.33 -27.39 -8.76
C PRO A 139 -14.06 -26.31 -9.81
N TRP A 140 -14.75 -25.16 -9.70
CA TRP A 140 -14.59 -24.05 -10.63
C TRP A 140 -13.16 -23.48 -10.64
N HIS A 141 -12.43 -23.50 -9.53
CA HIS A 141 -11.04 -23.05 -9.50
C HIS A 141 -10.15 -23.86 -10.43
N HIS A 142 -10.43 -25.17 -10.58
CA HIS A 142 -9.70 -26.03 -11.51
C HIS A 142 -10.03 -25.73 -12.96
N THR A 143 -11.31 -25.48 -13.25
CA THR A 143 -11.79 -25.13 -14.60
C THR A 143 -11.15 -23.85 -15.12
N VAL A 144 -11.04 -22.83 -14.26
CA VAL A 144 -10.47 -21.52 -14.64
C VAL A 144 -8.98 -21.37 -14.28
N LYS A 145 -8.30 -22.44 -13.84
CA LYS A 145 -6.92 -22.36 -13.33
C LYS A 145 -5.94 -21.68 -14.30
N VAL A 146 -6.06 -21.98 -15.59
CA VAL A 146 -5.20 -21.40 -16.63
C VAL A 146 -5.47 -19.91 -16.81
N SER A 147 -6.75 -19.49 -16.84
CA SER A 147 -7.10 -18.06 -17.00
C SER A 147 -6.78 -17.26 -15.73
N LEU A 148 -6.92 -17.86 -14.55
CA LEU A 148 -6.48 -17.29 -13.28
C LEU A 148 -4.97 -17.04 -13.29
N GLY A 149 -4.16 -18.02 -13.71
CA GLY A 149 -2.70 -17.89 -13.77
C GLY A 149 -2.21 -16.84 -14.77
N LYS A 150 -3.03 -16.48 -15.75
CA LYS A 150 -2.75 -15.41 -16.74
C LYS A 150 -3.37 -14.06 -16.39
N ASN A 151 -4.07 -13.95 -15.26
CA ASN A 151 -4.85 -12.76 -14.88
C ASN A 151 -5.98 -12.38 -15.87
N GLU A 152 -6.38 -13.29 -16.76
CA GLU A 152 -7.49 -13.08 -17.71
C GLU A 152 -8.85 -13.14 -17.00
N THR A 153 -8.94 -13.95 -15.94
CA THR A 153 -10.08 -14.00 -15.02
C THR A 153 -9.61 -13.51 -13.66
N SER A 154 -10.25 -12.50 -13.07
CA SER A 154 -9.88 -12.04 -11.73
C SER A 154 -10.59 -12.85 -10.65
N CYS A 155 -9.89 -13.13 -9.54
CA CYS A 155 -10.51 -13.65 -8.32
C CYS A 155 -11.69 -12.77 -7.86
N LEU A 156 -11.59 -11.45 -8.05
CA LEU A 156 -12.61 -10.47 -7.63
C LEU A 156 -13.90 -10.55 -8.45
N SER A 157 -13.88 -11.21 -9.61
CA SER A 157 -15.09 -11.43 -10.41
C SER A 157 -16.08 -12.39 -9.73
N CYS A 158 -15.60 -13.22 -8.80
CA CYS A 158 -16.42 -14.19 -8.05
C CYS A 158 -16.40 -13.95 -6.54
N HIS A 159 -15.29 -13.46 -5.97
CA HIS A 159 -15.12 -13.28 -4.52
C HIS A 159 -15.58 -11.91 -3.99
N GLY A 160 -16.29 -11.13 -4.81
CA GLY A 160 -16.82 -9.81 -4.44
C GLY A 160 -15.79 -8.69 -4.56
N LEU A 161 -16.21 -7.49 -4.15
CA LEU A 161 -15.38 -6.30 -4.24
C LEU A 161 -14.35 -6.24 -3.10
N ALA A 162 -13.14 -5.80 -3.44
CA ALA A 162 -12.08 -5.62 -2.45
C ALA A 162 -12.35 -4.47 -1.47
N HIS A 163 -13.05 -3.43 -1.95
CA HIS A 163 -13.32 -2.17 -1.28
C HIS A 163 -14.71 -1.64 -1.68
N PRO A 164 -15.20 -0.56 -1.07
CA PRO A 164 -16.47 0.02 -1.46
C PRO A 164 -16.52 0.41 -2.93
N THR A 165 -17.73 0.39 -3.48
CA THR A 165 -17.96 0.72 -4.89
C THR A 165 -17.45 2.13 -5.21
N ARG A 166 -17.13 2.39 -6.48
CA ARG A 166 -16.72 3.74 -6.90
C ARG A 166 -17.78 4.79 -6.55
N ALA A 167 -19.06 4.45 -6.75
CA ALA A 167 -20.17 5.35 -6.44
C ALA A 167 -20.25 5.70 -4.95
N ALA A 168 -20.05 4.73 -4.05
CA ALA A 168 -20.02 4.98 -2.61
C ALA A 168 -18.85 5.89 -2.20
N ARG A 169 -17.71 5.80 -2.90
CA ARG A 169 -16.49 6.58 -2.60
C ARG A 169 -16.42 7.92 -3.34
N THR A 170 -17.41 8.28 -4.14
CA THR A 170 -17.42 9.55 -4.86
C THR A 170 -17.75 10.68 -3.89
N PRO A 171 -16.99 11.80 -3.86
CA PRO A 171 -17.35 12.98 -3.07
C PRO A 171 -18.80 13.41 -3.32
N GLY A 172 -19.57 13.58 -2.25
CA GLY A 172 -21.00 13.92 -2.31
C GLY A 172 -21.95 12.72 -2.41
N SER A 173 -21.46 11.48 -2.40
CA SER A 173 -22.31 10.30 -2.20
C SER A 173 -22.87 10.27 -0.76
N SER A 174 -23.94 9.50 -0.53
CA SER A 174 -24.51 9.28 0.81
C SER A 174 -23.52 8.66 1.79
N ASP A 175 -22.59 7.86 1.29
CA ASP A 175 -21.70 7.06 2.11
C ASP A 175 -20.32 7.72 2.26
N TYR A 176 -20.05 8.82 1.55
CA TYR A 176 -18.72 9.41 1.46
C TYR A 176 -18.21 9.83 2.83
N ASN A 177 -18.99 10.60 3.59
CA ASN A 177 -18.59 11.14 4.89
C ASN A 177 -18.28 10.03 5.89
N ARG A 178 -19.11 8.97 5.93
CA ARG A 178 -18.81 7.74 6.68
C ARG A 178 -17.46 7.16 6.30
N LEU A 179 -17.22 7.01 5.00
CA LEU A 179 -16.03 6.38 4.45
C LEU A 179 -14.75 7.23 4.59
N VAL A 180 -14.86 8.54 4.74
CA VAL A 180 -13.69 9.40 5.04
C VAL A 180 -13.49 9.67 6.53
N GLY A 181 -14.33 9.06 7.40
CA GLY A 181 -14.26 9.20 8.85
C GLY A 181 -14.74 10.56 9.36
N GLU A 182 -15.69 11.18 8.66
CA GLU A 182 -16.28 12.49 8.98
C GLU A 182 -17.70 12.37 9.57
N GLU A 183 -18.26 11.17 9.63
CA GLU A 183 -19.48 10.89 10.42
C GLU A 183 -19.11 10.54 11.88
N PRO A 184 -19.87 11.06 12.87
CA PRO A 184 -19.63 10.81 14.30
C PRO A 184 -19.94 9.37 14.75
#